data_AF-A0A0B3Y8G3-F1
#
_entry.id   AF-A0A0B3Y8G3-F1
#
_cell.length_a   1.000
_cell.length_b   1.000
_cell.length_c   1.000
_cell.angle_alpha   90.00
_cell.angle_beta   90.00
_cell.angle_gamma   90.00
#
_symmetry.space_group_name_H-M   'P 1'
#
loop_
_entity.id
_entity.type
_entity.pdbx_description
1 polymer ?
#
loop_
_entity_poly.entity_id
_entity_poly.type
_entity_poly.pdbx_seq_one_letter_code
_entity_poly.pdbx_strand_id
1 'polypeptide(L)'
;MKWNFWVALVLLFLFSNEYLSKFALGLFVGDLGVSNAIDRTFQFASFSSYFFSAGFRAIPFLALAVISVKSHYRHKAAGRFALWLALFGISAFHLFGYWEMQHSLFTNERASSTAAIAVIWIPVWATILLGLGYAILRIAEQILRMFRARA
;
A
#
# COMPACT_ATOMS: atom_id res chain seq x y z
N MET A 1 -7.29 1.80 -19.59
CA MET A 1 -6.08 1.90 -18.75
C MET A 1 -4.90 1.36 -19.56
N LYS A 2 -3.72 1.99 -19.50
CA LYS A 2 -2.53 1.54 -20.25
C LYS A 2 -1.84 0.36 -19.55
N TRP A 3 -1.06 -0.43 -20.30
CA TRP A 3 -0.26 -1.55 -19.77
C TRP A 3 0.61 -1.17 -18.57
N ASN A 4 1.22 0.01 -18.60
CA ASN A 4 2.12 0.49 -17.54
C ASN A 4 1.46 0.54 -16.15
N PHE A 5 0.14 0.76 -16.07
CA PHE A 5 -0.58 0.72 -14.79
C PHE A 5 -0.58 -0.68 -14.19
N TRP A 6 -0.80 -1.70 -15.02
CA TRP A 6 -0.85 -3.10 -14.57
C TRP A 6 0.52 -3.59 -14.15
N VAL A 7 1.57 -3.23 -14.90
CA VAL A 7 2.96 -3.49 -14.52
C VAL A 7 3.28 -2.82 -13.18
N ALA A 8 2.95 -1.53 -13.03
CA ALA A 8 3.16 -0.82 -11.77
C ALA A 8 2.37 -1.46 -10.62
N LEU A 9 1.13 -1.88 -10.84
CA LEU A 9 0.30 -2.56 -9.83
C LEU A 9 0.97 -3.82 -9.31
N VAL A 10 1.49 -4.67 -10.20
CA VAL A 10 2.18 -5.90 -9.81
C VAL A 10 3.50 -5.59 -9.11
N LEU A 11 4.34 -4.70 -9.66
CA LEU A 11 5.60 -4.34 -9.05
C LEU A 11 5.41 -3.76 -7.65
N LEU A 12 4.46 -2.83 -7.49
CA LEU A 12 4.15 -2.22 -6.22
C LEU A 12 3.56 -3.22 -5.22
N PHE A 13 2.73 -4.17 -5.64
CA PHE A 13 2.30 -5.27 -4.77
C PHE A 13 3.48 -6.11 -4.26
N LEU A 14 4.44 -6.42 -5.14
CA LEU A 14 5.62 -7.20 -4.76
C LEU A 14 6.54 -6.42 -3.81
N PHE A 15 6.80 -5.15 -4.09
CA PHE A 15 7.76 -4.34 -3.33
C PHE A 15 7.17 -3.69 -2.06
N SER A 16 5.87 -3.38 -2.01
CA SER A 16 5.22 -2.83 -0.82
C SER A 16 4.97 -3.92 0.24
N ASN A 17 6.05 -4.43 0.83
CA ASN A 17 6.05 -5.48 1.83
C ASN A 17 6.90 -5.10 3.06
N GLU A 18 6.72 -5.84 4.14
CA GLU A 18 7.37 -5.62 5.43
C GLU A 18 8.89 -5.78 5.40
N TYR A 19 9.44 -6.59 4.48
CA TYR A 19 10.88 -6.78 4.35
C TYR A 19 11.53 -5.55 3.73
N LEU A 20 10.90 -4.90 2.74
CA LEU A 20 11.44 -3.68 2.16
C LEU A 20 11.46 -2.54 3.19
N SER A 21 10.41 -2.39 3.99
CA SER A 21 10.38 -1.41 5.09
C SER A 21 11.44 -1.70 6.15
N LYS A 22 11.59 -2.97 6.55
CA LYS A 22 12.63 -3.39 7.50
C LYS A 22 14.04 -3.15 6.98
N PHE A 23 14.29 -3.40 5.69
CA PHE A 23 15.57 -3.12 5.06
C PHE A 23 15.87 -1.64 5.06
N ALA A 24 14.90 -0.81 4.68
CA ALA A 24 15.04 0.64 4.70
C ALA A 24 15.27 1.17 6.14
N LEU A 25 14.55 0.64 7.13
CA LEU A 25 14.81 0.95 8.54
C LEU A 25 16.24 0.61 8.96
N GLY A 26 16.74 -0.56 8.57
CA GLY A 26 18.11 -0.96 8.84
C GLY A 26 19.14 0.04 8.31
N LEU A 27 18.94 0.54 7.09
CA LEU A 27 19.82 1.52 6.47
C LEU A 27 19.72 2.91 7.11
N PHE A 28 18.50 3.43 7.30
CA PHE A 28 18.29 4.84 7.62
C PHE A 28 18.11 5.14 9.10
N VAL A 29 17.65 4.17 9.90
CA VAL A 29 17.41 4.33 11.34
C VAL A 29 18.43 3.54 12.14
N GLY A 30 18.71 2.30 11.72
CA GLY A 30 19.68 1.44 12.37
C GLY A 30 21.15 1.73 12.05
N ASP A 31 21.42 2.64 11.11
CA ASP A 31 22.76 2.98 10.58
C ASP A 31 23.59 1.73 10.19
N LEU A 32 22.91 0.72 9.65
CA LEU A 32 23.54 -0.53 9.25
C LEU A 32 24.13 -0.39 7.84
N GLY A 33 25.35 -0.89 7.67
CA GLY A 33 25.89 -1.14 6.33
C GLY A 33 24.99 -2.09 5.53
N VAL A 34 25.00 -1.98 4.20
CA VAL A 34 24.07 -2.70 3.30
C VAL A 34 24.04 -4.22 3.54
N SER A 35 25.20 -4.86 3.72
CA SER A 35 25.27 -6.30 4.01
C SER A 35 24.55 -6.64 5.31
N ASN A 36 24.84 -5.90 6.37
CA ASN A 36 24.23 -6.09 7.68
C ASN A 36 22.72 -5.82 7.65
N ALA A 37 22.27 -4.83 6.86
CA ALA A 37 20.85 -4.55 6.66
C ALA A 37 20.13 -5.69 5.94
N ILE A 38 20.75 -6.33 4.94
CA ILE A 38 20.22 -7.54 4.28
C ILE A 38 20.10 -8.67 5.30
N ASP A 39 21.19 -8.98 6.00
CA ASP A 39 21.22 -10.06 6.99
C ASP A 39 20.15 -9.85 8.06
N ARG A 40 20.07 -8.64 8.62
CA ARG A 40 19.08 -8.28 9.64
C ARG A 40 17.65 -8.36 9.12
N THR A 41 17.42 -8.01 7.85
CA THR A 41 16.10 -8.06 7.22
C THR A 41 15.64 -9.51 7.07
N PHE A 42 16.49 -10.36 6.49
CA PHE A 42 16.13 -11.70 6.04
C PHE A 42 16.50 -12.85 6.99
N GLN A 43 17.17 -12.58 8.12
CA GLN A 43 17.55 -13.61 9.12
C GLN A 43 16.39 -14.52 9.58
N PHE A 44 15.15 -14.04 9.55
CA PHE A 44 13.94 -14.79 9.91
C PHE A 44 12.89 -14.82 8.79
N ALA A 45 13.31 -14.53 7.56
CA ALA A 45 12.40 -14.59 6.42
C ALA A 45 12.06 -16.06 6.11
N SER A 46 10.78 -16.32 5.87
CA SER A 46 10.31 -17.60 5.39
C SER A 46 9.30 -17.40 4.26
N PHE A 47 9.22 -18.35 3.35
CA PHE A 47 8.17 -18.32 2.32
C PHE A 47 6.78 -18.28 2.94
N SER A 48 6.55 -19.05 4.01
CA SER A 48 5.27 -19.09 4.71
C SER A 48 4.85 -17.72 5.26
N SER A 49 5.75 -17.02 5.96
CA SER A 49 5.47 -15.68 6.50
C SER A 49 5.23 -14.65 5.39
N TYR A 50 6.02 -14.71 4.30
CA TYR A 50 5.84 -13.83 3.16
C TYR A 50 4.47 -14.02 2.50
N PHE A 51 4.07 -15.28 2.22
CA PHE A 51 2.78 -15.56 1.59
C PHE A 51 1.60 -15.26 2.51
N PHE A 52 1.74 -15.47 3.82
CA PHE A 52 0.75 -15.05 4.81
C PHE A 52 0.50 -13.54 4.75
N SER A 53 1.56 -12.71 4.85
CA SER A 53 1.46 -11.25 4.70
C SER A 53 0.91 -10.87 3.31
N ALA A 54 1.44 -11.49 2.24
CA ALA A 54 1.04 -11.22 0.86
C ALA A 54 -0.46 -11.45 0.62
N GLY A 55 -1.07 -12.45 1.27
CA GLY A 55 -2.51 -12.71 1.19
C GLY A 55 -3.36 -11.50 1.61
N PHE A 56 -3.02 -10.87 2.73
CA PHE A 56 -3.70 -9.66 3.19
C PHE A 56 -3.35 -8.45 2.33
N ARG A 57 -2.06 -8.27 2.01
CA ARG A 57 -1.58 -7.18 1.15
C ARG A 57 -2.25 -7.18 -0.21
N ALA A 58 -2.59 -8.35 -0.76
CA ALA A 58 -3.23 -8.45 -2.08
C ALA A 58 -4.61 -7.79 -2.13
N ILE A 59 -5.36 -7.77 -1.02
CA ILE A 59 -6.75 -7.28 -0.95
C ILE A 59 -6.90 -5.86 -1.54
N PRO A 60 -6.18 -4.83 -1.07
CA PRO A 60 -6.32 -3.48 -1.61
C PRO A 60 -5.87 -3.36 -3.09
N PHE A 61 -4.86 -4.11 -3.52
CA PHE A 61 -4.42 -4.10 -4.93
C PHE A 61 -5.44 -4.79 -5.85
N LEU A 62 -6.02 -5.91 -5.42
CA LEU A 62 -7.09 -6.61 -6.15
C LEU A 62 -8.35 -5.76 -6.21
N ALA A 63 -8.74 -5.11 -5.10
CA ALA A 63 -9.85 -4.16 -5.10
C ALA A 63 -9.61 -3.02 -6.09
N LEU A 64 -8.40 -2.43 -6.10
CA LEU A 64 -8.05 -1.40 -7.07
C LEU A 64 -8.05 -1.93 -8.51
N ALA A 65 -7.59 -3.16 -8.76
CA ALA A 65 -7.65 -3.80 -10.06
C ALA A 65 -9.09 -3.93 -10.56
N VAL A 66 -10.00 -4.40 -9.70
CA VAL A 66 -11.44 -4.50 -9.99
C VAL A 66 -12.03 -3.14 -10.29
N ILE A 67 -11.76 -2.12 -9.46
CA ILE A 67 -12.22 -0.74 -9.69
C ILE A 67 -11.69 -0.20 -11.03
N SER A 68 -10.43 -0.44 -11.36
CA SER A 68 -9.79 0.01 -12.60
C SER A 68 -10.40 -0.65 -13.85
N VAL A 69 -10.85 -1.90 -13.75
CA VAL A 69 -11.52 -2.61 -14.86
C VAL A 69 -12.98 -2.21 -14.99
N LYS A 70 -13.72 -2.16 -13.88
CA LYS A 70 -15.19 -2.04 -13.86
C LYS A 70 -15.68 -0.60 -13.90
N SER A 71 -14.91 0.36 -13.42
CA SER A 71 -15.34 1.76 -13.41
C SER A 71 -15.12 2.46 -14.76
N HIS A 72 -15.94 3.48 -15.04
CA HIS A 72 -15.75 4.37 -16.19
C HIS A 72 -14.53 5.29 -16.03
N TYR A 73 -13.94 5.36 -14.83
CA TYR A 73 -12.79 6.22 -14.54
C TYR A 73 -11.56 5.90 -15.40
N ARG A 74 -11.41 4.64 -15.83
CA ARG A 74 -10.33 4.21 -16.72
C ARG A 74 -10.31 4.92 -18.08
N HIS A 75 -11.44 5.53 -18.47
CA HIS A 75 -11.63 6.22 -19.74
C HIS A 75 -11.50 7.75 -19.62
N LYS A 76 -11.55 8.30 -18.39
CA LYS A 76 -11.43 9.74 -18.13
C LYS A 76 -9.99 10.09 -17.73
N ALA A 77 -9.47 11.25 -18.13
CA ALA A 77 -8.14 11.69 -17.72
C ALA A 77 -8.02 11.81 -16.18
N ALA A 78 -8.93 12.55 -15.55
CA ALA A 78 -8.98 12.69 -14.09
C ALA A 78 -9.21 11.35 -13.37
N GLY A 79 -10.05 10.47 -13.94
CA GLY A 79 -10.28 9.14 -13.39
C GLY A 79 -9.04 8.24 -13.42
N ARG A 80 -8.28 8.26 -14.53
CA ARG A 80 -6.99 7.56 -14.61
C ARG A 80 -5.98 8.10 -13.60
N PHE A 81 -5.89 9.42 -13.46
CA PHE A 81 -5.03 10.04 -12.47
C PHE A 81 -5.39 9.60 -11.04
N ALA A 82 -6.67 9.58 -10.70
CA ALA A 82 -7.12 9.11 -9.39
C ALA A 82 -6.79 7.62 -9.13
N LEU A 83 -6.88 6.76 -10.15
CA LEU A 83 -6.47 5.35 -10.03
C LEU A 83 -4.96 5.19 -9.79
N TRP A 84 -4.13 6.01 -10.45
CA TRP A 84 -2.69 6.04 -10.19
C TRP A 84 -2.37 6.56 -8.78
N LEU A 85 -3.06 7.62 -8.35
CA LEU A 85 -2.91 8.16 -7.01
C LEU A 85 -3.30 7.12 -5.95
N ALA A 86 -4.39 6.39 -6.17
CA ALA A 86 -4.80 5.30 -5.30
C ALA A 86 -3.74 4.17 -5.26
N LEU A 87 -3.16 3.80 -6.40
CA LEU A 87 -2.10 2.79 -6.46
C LEU A 87 -0.88 3.19 -5.61
N PHE A 88 -0.36 4.40 -5.82
CA PHE A 88 0.78 4.90 -5.04
C PHE A 88 0.42 5.13 -3.58
N GLY A 89 -0.80 5.60 -3.29
CA GLY A 89 -1.29 5.79 -1.93
C GLY A 89 -1.37 4.49 -1.14
N ILE A 90 -1.90 3.41 -1.74
CA ILE A 90 -1.90 2.07 -1.14
C ILE A 90 -0.48 1.64 -0.82
N SER A 91 0.44 1.75 -1.78
CA SER A 91 1.84 1.35 -1.59
C SER A 91 2.55 2.15 -0.51
N ALA A 92 2.40 3.46 -0.51
CA ALA A 92 2.97 4.34 0.51
C ALA A 92 2.41 4.00 1.90
N PHE A 93 1.10 3.77 2.00
CA PHE A 93 0.45 3.38 3.25
C PHE A 93 0.99 2.04 3.79
N HIS A 94 1.20 1.05 2.92
CA HIS A 94 1.82 -0.22 3.34
C HIS A 94 3.24 0.00 3.85
N LEU A 95 4.09 0.67 3.06
CA LEU A 95 5.49 0.86 3.42
C LEU A 95 5.64 1.65 4.71
N PHE A 96 4.88 2.74 4.87
CA PHE A 96 4.87 3.54 6.08
C PHE A 96 4.29 2.77 7.27
N GLY A 97 3.19 2.04 7.09
CA GLY A 97 2.63 1.21 8.15
C GLY A 97 3.62 0.17 8.66
N TYR A 98 4.32 -0.52 7.75
CA TYR A 98 5.34 -1.51 8.13
C TYR A 98 6.58 -0.87 8.75
N TRP A 99 6.94 0.32 8.29
CA TRP A 99 8.00 1.11 8.91
C TRP A 99 7.68 1.40 10.37
N GLU A 100 6.52 2.00 10.65
CA GLU A 100 6.08 2.31 12.02
C GLU A 100 5.96 1.04 12.88
N MET A 101 5.45 -0.06 12.31
CA MET A 101 5.35 -1.36 12.97
C MET A 101 6.71 -1.87 13.48
N GLN A 102 7.79 -1.58 12.76
CA GLN A 102 9.12 -2.15 12.98
C GLN A 102 10.14 -1.12 13.49
N HIS A 103 9.78 0.16 13.59
CA HIS A 103 10.70 1.25 13.93
C HIS A 103 11.41 1.04 15.27
N SER A 104 10.66 0.60 16.29
CA SER A 104 11.20 0.28 17.62
C SER A 104 12.27 -0.81 17.62
N LEU A 105 12.34 -1.66 16.59
CA LEU A 105 13.39 -2.69 16.47
C LEU A 105 14.77 -2.12 16.15
N PHE A 106 14.83 -0.85 15.75
CA PHE A 106 16.05 -0.14 15.36
C PHE A 106 16.30 1.10 16.23
N THR A 107 15.56 1.27 17.32
CA THR A 107 15.72 2.37 18.28
C THR A 107 15.74 1.84 19.72
N ASN A 108 15.90 2.72 20.70
CA ASN A 108 15.83 2.37 22.13
C ASN A 108 14.39 2.24 22.65
N GLU A 109 13.39 2.35 21.79
CA GLU A 109 11.98 2.25 22.16
C GLU A 109 11.56 0.80 22.43
N ARG A 110 10.57 0.61 23.31
CA ARG A 110 10.02 -0.73 23.54
C ARG A 110 9.07 -1.12 22.42
N ALA A 111 9.37 -2.24 21.77
CA ALA A 111 8.44 -2.85 20.82
C ALA A 111 7.15 -3.30 21.52
N SER A 112 6.00 -2.90 20.96
CA SER A 112 4.70 -3.39 21.43
C SER A 112 4.54 -4.87 21.13
N SER A 113 4.02 -5.64 22.09
CA SER A 113 3.69 -7.05 21.91
C SER A 113 2.60 -7.29 20.84
N THR A 114 1.83 -6.25 20.49
CA THR A 114 0.80 -6.31 19.44
C THR A 114 1.27 -5.80 18.08
N ALA A 115 2.51 -5.31 17.96
CA ALA A 115 3.01 -4.75 16.69
C ALA A 115 2.94 -5.76 15.55
N ALA A 116 3.22 -7.04 15.81
CA ALA A 116 3.15 -8.09 14.79
C ALA A 116 1.75 -8.24 14.17
N ILE A 117 0.68 -7.95 14.91
CA ILE A 117 -0.71 -8.02 14.42
C ILE A 117 -0.99 -6.92 13.39
N ALA A 118 -0.20 -5.83 13.39
CA ALA A 118 -0.33 -4.76 12.41
C ALA A 118 -0.07 -5.24 10.97
N VAL A 119 0.65 -6.36 10.77
CA VAL A 119 0.86 -6.94 9.44
C VAL A 119 -0.46 -7.26 8.72
N ILE A 120 -1.51 -7.57 9.48
CA ILE A 120 -2.87 -7.85 8.99
C ILE A 120 -3.67 -6.55 8.85
N TRP A 121 -3.61 -5.68 9.86
CA TRP A 121 -4.45 -4.48 9.90
C TRP A 121 -4.03 -3.39 8.93
N ILE A 122 -2.73 -3.26 8.60
CA ILE A 122 -2.24 -2.28 7.63
C ILE A 122 -2.94 -2.46 6.26
N PRO A 123 -2.97 -3.67 5.65
CA PRO A 123 -3.74 -3.91 4.43
C PRO A 123 -5.26 -3.68 4.57
N VAL A 124 -5.83 -4.01 5.74
CA VAL A 124 -7.27 -3.78 6.01
C VAL A 124 -7.58 -2.28 5.99
N TRP A 125 -6.80 -1.47 6.69
CA TRP A 125 -6.95 -0.01 6.68
C TRP A 125 -6.71 0.58 5.28
N ALA A 126 -5.71 0.10 4.54
CA ALA A 126 -5.50 0.51 3.15
C ALA A 126 -6.72 0.23 2.27
N THR A 127 -7.40 -0.90 2.48
CA THR A 127 -8.63 -1.27 1.76
C THR A 127 -9.79 -0.35 2.13
N ILE A 128 -9.97 -0.06 3.42
CA ILE A 128 -11.01 0.87 3.90
C ILE A 128 -10.79 2.26 3.28
N LEU A 129 -9.55 2.77 3.33
CA LEU A 129 -9.19 4.07 2.78
C LEU A 129 -9.40 4.13 1.26
N LEU A 130 -9.07 3.06 0.54
CA LEU A 130 -9.38 2.94 -0.89
C LEU A 130 -10.90 3.04 -1.15
N GLY A 131 -11.70 2.31 -0.37
CA GLY A 131 -13.16 2.35 -0.45
C GLY A 131 -13.74 3.75 -0.20
N LEU A 132 -13.26 4.42 0.85
CA LEU A 132 -13.65 5.80 1.17
C LEU A 132 -13.24 6.77 0.06
N GLY A 133 -12.02 6.67 -0.45
CA GLY A 133 -11.54 7.50 -1.56
C GLY A 133 -12.38 7.32 -2.82
N TYR A 134 -12.76 6.08 -3.13
CA TYR A 134 -13.66 5.78 -4.24
C TYR A 134 -15.06 6.39 -4.03
N ALA A 135 -15.63 6.27 -2.82
CA ALA A 135 -16.93 6.84 -2.47
C ALA A 135 -16.94 8.36 -2.59
N ILE A 136 -15.92 9.04 -2.06
CA ILE A 136 -15.75 10.50 -2.17
C ILE A 136 -15.70 10.91 -3.65
N LEU A 137 -14.93 10.20 -4.46
CA LEU A 137 -14.79 10.51 -5.88
C LEU A 137 -16.12 10.34 -6.65
N ARG A 138 -16.94 9.34 -6.28
CA ARG A 138 -18.29 9.15 -6.82
C ARG A 138 -19.23 10.30 -6.44
N ILE A 139 -19.22 10.71 -5.17
CA ILE A 139 -20.05 11.81 -4.67
C ILE A 139 -19.65 13.12 -5.35
N ALA A 140 -18.35 13.42 -5.43
CA ALA A 140 -17.85 14.60 -6.11
C ALA A 140 -18.27 14.65 -7.58
N GLU A 141 -18.21 13.52 -8.29
CA GLU A 141 -18.68 13.43 -9.67
C GLU A 141 -20.20 13.69 -9.79
N GLN A 142 -21.01 13.19 -8.86
CA GLN A 142 -22.46 13.44 -8.84
C GLN A 142 -22.77 14.92 -8.61
N ILE A 143 -22.10 15.55 -7.64
CA ILE A 143 -22.26 16.98 -7.34
C ILE A 143 -21.91 17.82 -8.57
N LEU A 144 -20.77 17.54 -9.22
CA LEU A 144 -20.36 18.26 -10.42
C LEU A 144 -21.35 18.11 -11.59
N ARG A 145 -21.97 16.93 -11.74
CA ARG A 145 -23.02 16.72 -12.76
C ARG A 145 -24.27 17.55 -12.46
N MET A 146 -24.68 17.64 -11.20
CA MET A 146 -25.84 18.45 -10.81
C MET A 146 -25.62 19.94 -11.10
N PHE A 147 -24.42 20.47 -10.85
CA PHE A 147 -24.12 21.87 -11.18
C PHE A 147 -24.10 22.13 -12.69
N ARG A 148 -23.55 21.21 -13.48
CA ARG A 148 -23.54 21.34 -14.95
C ARG A 148 -24.92 21.19 -15.59
N ALA A 149 -25.84 20.46 -14.97
CA ALA A 149 -27.21 20.33 -15.47
C ALA A 149 -28.10 21.56 -15.17
N ARG A 150 -27.63 22.46 -14.30
CA ARG A 150 -28.34 23.69 -13.90
C ARG A 150 -27.82 24.94 -14.60
N ALA A 151 -26.71 24.85 -15.34
CA ALA A 151 -26.10 25.92 -16.12
C ALA A 151 -26.42 25.75 -17.60
#